data_AF-A0A5N9CYV9-F1
#
_entry.id   AF-A0A5N9CYV9-F1
#
_cell.length_a   1.000
_cell.length_b   1.000
_cell.length_c   1.000
_cell.angle_alpha   90.00
_cell.angle_beta   90.00
_cell.angle_gamma   90.00
#
_symmetry.space_group_name_H-M   'P 1'
#
loop_
_entity.id
_entity.type
_entity.pdbx_description
1 polymer ?
#
loop_
_entity_poly.entity_id
_entity_poly.type
_entity_poly.pdbx_seq_one_letter_code
_entity_poly.pdbx_strand_id
1 'polypeptide(L)' 'EVLTRPAPDASSEDLTAYLYGRENADGPQREWWNHNLGCRKWFVAVRDTHTNEVIETSWPPDISVSNAEESDGQ' A
#
# COMPACT_ATOMS: atom_id res chain seq x y z
N GLU A 1 -3.69 0.33 -1.09
CA GLU A 1 -2.76 0.54 -2.22
C GLU A 1 -1.33 0.19 -1.80
N VAL A 2 -0.46 -0.26 -2.72
CA VAL A 2 0.99 -0.32 -2.48
C VAL A 2 1.59 0.86 -3.20
N LEU A 3 2.21 1.78 -2.47
CA LEU A 3 2.88 2.93 -3.06
C LEU A 3 4.38 2.70 -3.09
N THR A 4 4.99 3.03 -4.22
CA THR A 4 6.44 3.06 -4.36
C THR A 4 6.98 4.29 -3.65
N ARG A 5 7.97 4.09 -2.78
CA ARG A 5 8.66 5.20 -2.14
C ARG A 5 9.41 6.02 -3.19
N PRO A 6 9.24 7.35 -3.24
CA PRO A 6 10.03 8.20 -4.11
C PRO A 6 11.54 8.11 -3.83
N ALA A 7 12.36 8.41 -4.85
CA ALA A 7 13.81 8.47 -4.72
C ALA A 7 14.26 9.55 -3.71
N PRO A 8 15.48 9.46 -3.15
CA PRO A 8 15.96 10.42 -2.16
C PRO A 8 16.02 11.87 -2.63
N ASP A 9 16.16 12.09 -3.94
CA ASP A 9 16.23 13.40 -4.61
C ASP A 9 14.88 13.84 -5.20
N ALA A 10 13.79 13.11 -4.90
CA ALA A 10 12.45 13.47 -5.34
C ALA A 10 12.02 14.85 -4.81
N SER A 11 11.09 15.49 -5.52
CA SER A 11 10.58 16.79 -5.12
C SER A 11 9.85 16.71 -3.77
N SER A 12 9.78 17.84 -3.06
CA SER A 12 9.00 17.91 -1.82
C SER A 12 7.52 17.63 -2.04
N GLU A 13 6.99 17.94 -3.23
CA GLU A 13 5.60 17.65 -3.61
C GLU A 13 5.37 16.14 -3.72
N ASP A 14 6.23 15.43 -4.45
CA ASP A 14 6.15 13.97 -4.59
C ASP A 14 6.27 13.26 -3.24
N LEU A 15 7.21 13.72 -2.41
CA LEU A 15 7.38 13.19 -1.06
C LEU A 15 6.14 13.45 -0.20
N THR A 16 5.56 14.65 -0.28
CA THR A 16 4.34 15.01 0.46
C THR A 16 3.17 14.14 0.03
N ALA A 17 2.97 13.94 -1.28
CA ALA A 17 1.93 13.08 -1.81
C ALA A 17 2.13 11.62 -1.35
N TYR A 18 3.35 11.09 -1.37
CA TYR A 18 3.64 9.75 -0.88
C TYR A 18 3.34 9.58 0.61
N LEU A 19 3.68 10.57 1.44
CA LEU A 19 3.51 10.51 2.90
C LEU A 19 2.05 10.72 3.33
N TYR A 20 1.34 11.64 2.70
CA TYR A 20 0.04 12.13 3.20
C TYR A 20 -1.13 11.93 2.23
N GLY A 21 -0.87 11.73 0.95
CA GLY A 21 -1.91 11.48 -0.06
C GLY A 21 -2.44 10.05 0.04
N ARG A 22 -3.40 9.82 0.92
CA ARG A 22 -4.17 8.57 0.97
C ARG A 22 -5.63 8.86 0.67
N GLU A 23 -6.23 8.02 -0.16
CA GLU A 23 -7.67 8.04 -0.39
C GLU A 23 -8.42 7.67 0.90
N ASN A 24 -9.52 8.38 1.15
CA ASN A 24 -10.47 8.09 2.22
C ASN A 24 -11.88 8.03 1.61
N ALA A 25 -12.25 6.85 1.13
CA ALA A 25 -13.49 6.60 0.41
C ALA A 25 -14.68 6.49 1.38
N ASP A 26 -15.78 7.14 0.99
CA ASP A 26 -17.07 7.07 1.67
C ASP A 26 -17.92 5.95 1.04
N GLY A 27 -17.89 4.75 1.62
CA GLY A 27 -18.41 3.51 1.04
C GLY A 27 -17.34 2.42 0.91
N PRO A 28 -17.38 1.56 -0.12
CA PRO A 28 -16.40 0.49 -0.31
C PRO A 28 -14.97 1.02 -0.42
N GLN A 29 -14.11 0.66 0.55
CA GLN A 29 -12.72 1.05 0.62
C GLN A 29 -11.79 -0.16 0.67
N ARG A 30 -10.67 -0.08 -0.06
CA ARG A 30 -9.63 -1.12 -0.10
C ARG A 30 -8.52 -0.83 0.92
N GLU A 31 -8.38 -1.71 1.91
CA GLU A 31 -7.55 -1.50 3.10
C GLU A 31 -6.49 -2.59 3.29
N TRP A 32 -5.42 -2.25 4.01
CA TRP A 32 -4.38 -3.19 4.44
C TRP A 32 -4.59 -3.60 5.89
N TRP A 33 -4.78 -4.89 6.12
CA TRP A 33 -5.04 -5.45 7.45
C TRP A 33 -3.92 -6.41 7.85
N ASN A 34 -3.57 -6.43 9.14
CA ASN A 34 -2.56 -7.32 9.69
C ASN A 34 -3.19 -8.33 10.64
N HIS A 35 -2.95 -9.63 10.42
CA HIS A 35 -3.40 -10.67 11.34
C HIS A 35 -2.44 -10.83 12.52
N ASN A 36 -2.31 -9.76 13.31
CA ASN A 36 -1.26 -9.60 14.33
C ASN A 36 -1.25 -10.72 15.38
N LEU A 37 -2.44 -11.12 15.85
CA LEU A 37 -2.60 -12.16 16.87
C LEU A 37 -2.63 -13.59 16.30
N GLY A 38 -2.34 -13.76 15.01
CA GLY A 38 -2.31 -15.06 14.34
C GLY A 38 -1.07 -15.22 13.48
N CYS A 39 -1.26 -15.34 12.17
CA CYS A 39 -0.15 -15.63 11.25
C CYS A 39 0.77 -14.42 10.97
N ARG A 40 0.45 -13.23 11.48
CA ARG A 40 1.20 -11.96 11.30
C ARG A 40 1.33 -11.50 9.85
N LYS A 41 0.62 -12.13 8.92
CA LYS A 41 0.60 -11.74 7.51
C LYS A 41 -0.28 -10.51 7.30
N TRP A 42 0.14 -9.68 6.36
CA TRP A 42 -0.68 -8.61 5.80
C TRP A 42 -1.53 -9.16 4.66
N PHE A 43 -2.75 -8.66 4.56
CA PHE A 43 -3.68 -8.98 3.48
C PHE A 43 -4.54 -7.76 3.17
N VAL A 44 -5.28 -7.83 2.07
CA VAL A 44 -6.17 -6.75 1.64
C VAL A 44 -7.62 -7.13 1.93
N ALA A 45 -8.38 -6.16 2.43
CA ALA A 45 -9.82 -6.25 2.61
C ALA A 45 -10.51 -5.12 1.83
N VAL A 46 -11.65 -5.41 1.23
CA VAL A 46 -12.60 -4.38 0.78
C VAL A 46 -13.70 -4.33 1.83
N ARG A 47 -13.82 -3.18 2.50
CA ARG A 47 -14.81 -2.95 3.56
C ARG A 47 -15.66 -1.74 3.20
N ASP A 48 -16.96 -1.85 3.36
CA ASP A 48 -17.84 -0.69 3.32
C ASP A 48 -17.65 0.16 4.59
N THR A 49 -17.22 1.42 4.44
CA THR A 49 -16.89 2.29 5.57
C THR A 49 -18.11 2.81 6.32
N HIS A 50 -19.32 2.71 5.77
CA HIS A 50 -20.57 3.07 6.46
C HIS A 50 -21.05 1.97 7.38
N THR A 51 -21.04 0.73 6.89
CA THR A 51 -21.65 -0.41 7.59
C THR A 51 -20.64 -1.28 8.33
N ASN A 52 -19.37 -1.17 7.99
CA ASN A 52 -18.29 -2.09 8.38
C ASN A 52 -18.42 -3.51 7.80
N GLU A 53 -19.27 -3.71 6.81
CA GLU A 53 -19.36 -4.99 6.09
C GLU A 53 -18.06 -5.27 5.32
N VAL A 54 -17.49 -6.46 5.50
CA VAL A 54 -16.35 -6.94 4.72
C VAL A 54 -16.88 -7.63 3.48
N ILE A 55 -16.65 -7.00 2.32
CA ILE A 55 -17.17 -7.44 1.01
C ILE A 55 -16.25 -8.51 0.42
N GLU A 56 -14.94 -8.30 0.49
CA GLU A 56 -13.94 -9.18 -0.12
C GLU A 56 -12.64 -9.19 0.68
N THR A 57 -11.91 -10.31 0.65
CA THR A 57 -10.52 -10.39 1.14
C THR A 57 -9.64 -11.09 0.12
N SER A 58 -8.40 -10.63 -0.02
CA SER A 58 -7.41 -11.22 -0.94
C SER A 58 -6.00 -11.15 -0.39
N TRP A 59 -5.18 -12.12 -0.77
CA TRP A 59 -3.74 -12.04 -0.56
C TRP A 59 -3.13 -11.08 -1.59
N PRO A 60 -2.18 -10.22 -1.20
CA PRO A 60 -1.49 -9.40 -2.17
C PRO A 60 -0.68 -10.29 -3.13
N PRO A 61 -0.47 -9.84 -4.38
CA PRO A 61 0.42 -10.53 -5.30
C PRO A 61 1.83 -10.58 -4.72
N ASP A 62 2.60 -11.60 -5.09
CA ASP A 62 4.00 -11.70 -4.73
C ASP A 62 4.78 -10.53 -5.33
N ILE A 63 5.31 -9.65 -4.48
CA ILE A 63 6.13 -8.53 -4.92
C ILE A 63 7.58 -8.99 -4.90
N SER A 64 7.96 -9.77 -5.91
CA SER A 64 9.37 -9.99 -6.21
C SER A 64 9.96 -8.65 -6.64
N VAL A 65 10.72 -8.02 -5.75
CA VAL A 65 11.45 -6.78 -6.04
C VAL A 65 12.48 -7.10 -7.13
N SER A 66 12.23 -6.70 -8.36
CA SER A 66 13.27 -6.56 -9.37
C SER A 66 14.09 -5.34 -8.98
N ASN A 67 15.24 -5.54 -8.33
CA ASN A 67 16.20 -4.48 -8.07
C ASN A 67 16.54 -3.80 -9.40
N ALA A 68 16.09 -2.56 -9.59
CA ALA A 68 16.56 -1.71 -10.66
C ALA A 68 18.05 -1.43 -10.40
N GLU A 69 18.84 -1.71 -11.43
CA GLU A 69 20.29 -1.69 -11.50
C GLU A 69 20.94 -0.47 -10.82
N GLU A 70 21.82 -0.74 -9.86
CA GLU A 70 22.95 0.15 -9.57
C GLU A 70 23.81 0.23 -10.84
N SER A 71 23.75 1.33 -11.59
CA SER A 71 24.82 1.68 -12.52
C SER A 71 25.83 2.56 -11.81
N ASP A 72 26.75 1.92 -11.09
CA ASP A 72 28.08 2.49 -10.86
C ASP A 72 28.81 2.44 -12.22
N GLY A 73 29.24 3.58 -12.75
CA GLY A 73 29.77 3.61 -14.11
C GLY A 73 30.16 4.98 -14.67
N GLN A 74 31.26 5.51 -14.11
CA GLN A 74 32.17 6.55 -14.63
C GLN A 74 31.86 8.03 -14.37
#